data_AF-A0A937SEC0-F1
#
_entry.id   AF-A0A937SEC0-F1
#
_cell.length_a   1.000
_cell.length_b   1.000
_cell.length_c   1.000
_cell.angle_alpha   90.00
_cell.angle_beta   90.00
_cell.angle_gamma   90.00
#
_symmetry.space_group_name_H-M   'P 1'
#
loop_
_entity.id
_entity.type
_entity.pdbx_description
1 polymer ?
#
loop_
_entity_poly.entity_id
_entity_poly.type
_entity_poly.pdbx_seq_one_letter_code
_entity_poly.pdbx_strand_id
1 'polypeptide(L)' 'MNQQRERLSIEIGDIREQVESCRDDAAWQELPLSAKLRVLIKERLEQLQTAKDSK' A
#
# COMPACT_ATOMS: atom_id res chain seq x y z
N MET A 1 21.03 -15.41 -1.02
CA MET A 1 20.36 -15.27 -2.34
C MET A 1 19.84 -13.85 -2.45
N ASN A 2 20.35 -13.07 -3.41
CA ASN A 2 19.90 -11.70 -3.61
C ASN A 2 18.49 -11.77 -4.22
N GLN A 3 17.43 -11.63 -3.40
CA GLN A 3 16.05 -11.58 -3.89
C GLN A 3 15.88 -10.26 -4.62
N GLN A 4 16.21 -10.26 -5.91
CA GLN A 4 15.97 -9.13 -6.79
C GLN A 4 14.46 -8.87 -6.79
N ARG A 5 14.05 -7.73 -6.23
CA ARG A 5 12.63 -7.39 -6.13
C ARG A 5 12.08 -7.22 -7.53
N GLU A 6 11.13 -8.07 -7.90
CA GLU A 6 10.39 -7.95 -9.15
C GLU A 6 9.61 -6.62 -9.17
N ARG A 7 9.63 -5.94 -10.33
CA ARG A 7 8.81 -4.75 -10.56
C ARG A 7 7.56 -5.17 -11.29
N LEU A 8 6.41 -4.85 -10.71
CA LEU A 8 5.11 -5.08 -11.33
C LEU A 8 4.53 -3.73 -11.76
N SER A 9 4.01 -3.66 -12.98
CA SER A 9 3.26 -2.50 -13.47
C SER A 9 1.78 -2.75 -13.25
N ILE A 10 1.09 -1.77 -12.66
CA ILE A 10 -0.35 -1.83 -12.40
C ILE A 10 -1.00 -0.50 -12.81
N GLU A 11 -2.20 -0.57 -13.37
CA GLU A 11 -3.01 0.62 -13.66
C GLU A 11 -3.77 1.02 -12.40
N ILE A 12 -3.58 2.27 -11.95
CA ILE A 12 -4.16 2.80 -10.72
C ILE A 12 -4.67 4.24 -10.88
N GLY A 13 -4.89 4.68 -12.12
CA GLY A 13 -5.24 6.07 -12.42
C GLY A 13 -6.54 6.51 -11.76
N ASP A 14 -7.49 5.60 -11.61
CA ASP A 14 -8.79 5.77 -10.97
C ASP A 14 -8.70 6.01 -9.45
N ILE A 15 -7.73 5.39 -8.78
CA ILE A 15 -7.56 5.48 -7.33
C ILE A 15 -6.41 6.39 -6.88
N ARG A 16 -5.62 6.93 -7.81
CA ARG A 16 -4.40 7.69 -7.48
C ARG A 16 -4.67 8.81 -6.49
N GLU A 17 -5.66 9.66 -6.77
CA GLU A 17 -5.98 10.81 -5.92
C GLU A 17 -6.38 10.36 -4.51
N GLN A 18 -7.22 9.32 -4.43
CA GLN A 18 -7.64 8.74 -3.16
C GLN A 18 -6.45 8.22 -2.35
N VAL A 19 -5.47 7.59 -2.99
CA VAL A 19 -4.24 7.11 -2.31
C VAL A 19 -3.37 8.27 -1.82
N GLU A 20 -3.25 9.34 -2.62
CA GLU A 20 -2.45 10.51 -2.27
C GLU A 20 -3.07 11.29 -1.09
N SER A 21 -4.40 11.30 -0.97
CA SER A 21 -5.15 12.11 0.02
C SER A 21 -5.78 11.30 1.17
N CYS A 22 -5.58 9.99 1.27
CA CYS A 22 -6.24 9.19 2.31
C CYS A 22 -5.70 9.37 3.73
N ARG A 23 -4.56 10.09 3.89
CA ARG A 23 -4.01 10.47 5.20
C ARG A 23 -3.45 11.88 5.16
N ASP A 24 -3.64 12.58 6.27
CA ASP A 24 -3.26 13.98 6.41
C ASP A 24 -1.93 14.19 7.16
N ASP A 25 -1.26 13.11 7.57
CA ASP A 25 0.00 13.21 8.29
C ASP A 25 1.16 13.59 7.36
N ALA A 26 2.11 14.38 7.88
CA ALA A 26 3.24 14.88 7.11
C ALA A 26 4.11 13.76 6.55
N ALA A 27 4.28 12.66 7.31
CA ALA A 27 5.05 11.51 6.85
C ALA A 27 4.40 10.86 5.62
N TRP A 28 3.06 10.78 5.57
CA TRP A 28 2.35 10.29 4.40
C TRP A 28 2.59 11.17 3.18
N GLN A 29 2.49 12.49 3.32
CA GLN A 29 2.64 13.42 2.20
C GLN A 29 4.04 13.37 1.57
N GLU A 30 5.07 13.03 2.34
CA GLU A 30 6.45 12.87 1.86
C GLU A 30 6.73 11.52 1.17
N LEU A 31 5.85 10.52 1.32
CA LEU A 31 6.06 9.20 0.72
C LEU A 31 5.81 9.22 -0.80
N PRO A 32 6.63 8.52 -1.60
CA PRO A 32 6.31 8.28 -3.00
C PRO A 32 5.07 7.38 -3.11
N LEU A 33 4.29 7.55 -4.17
CA LEU A 33 3.07 6.76 -4.45
C LEU A 33 3.28 5.25 -4.32
N SER A 34 4.42 4.72 -4.78
CA SER A 34 4.75 3.30 -4.66
C SER A 34 4.93 2.83 -3.21
N ALA A 35 5.41 3.69 -2.32
CA ALA A 35 5.50 3.40 -0.89
C ALA A 35 4.13 3.49 -0.23
N LYS A 36 3.32 4.52 -0.56
CA LYS A 36 1.93 4.66 -0.11
C LYS A 36 1.12 3.39 -0.42
N LEU A 37 1.14 2.94 -1.67
CA LEU A 37 0.49 1.70 -2.09
C LEU A 37 0.97 0.49 -1.30
N ARG A 38 2.28 0.35 -1.10
CA ARG A 38 2.84 -0.77 -0.32
C ARG A 38 2.36 -0.78 1.12
N VAL A 39 2.25 0.39 1.75
CA VAL A 39 1.73 0.50 3.13
C VAL A 39 0.27 0.08 3.17
N LEU A 40 -0.58 0.67 2.31
CA LEU A 40 -2.02 0.34 2.27
C LEU A 40 -2.27 -1.14 2.00
N ILE A 41 -1.53 -1.74 1.06
CA ILE A 41 -1.66 -3.17 0.72
C ILE A 41 -1.28 -4.03 1.92
N LYS A 42 -0.16 -3.73 2.60
CA LYS A 42 0.29 -4.50 3.76
C LYS A 42 -0.71 -4.45 4.90
N GLU A 43 -1.21 -3.26 5.24
CA GLU A 43 -2.22 -3.10 6.28
C GLU A 43 -3.50 -3.87 5.96
N ARG A 44 -3.95 -3.81 4.69
CA ARG A 44 -5.15 -4.56 4.28
C ARG A 44 -4.93 -6.07 4.37
N LEU A 45 -3.75 -6.56 3.99
CA LEU A 45 -3.40 -7.98 4.11
C LEU A 45 -3.36 -8.43 5.58
N GLU A 46 -2.81 -7.60 6.47
CA GLU A 46 -2.79 -7.86 7.91
C GLU A 46 -4.21 -7.94 8.48
N GLN A 47 -5.08 -6.97 8.18
CA GLN A 47 -6.49 -6.99 8.58
C GLN A 47 -7.22 -8.26 8.12
N LEU A 48 -6.98 -8.68 6.87
CA LEU A 48 -7.57 -9.90 6.32
C LEU A 48 -7.03 -11.16 6.98
N GLN A 49 -5.74 -11.18 7.35
CA GLN A 49 -5.13 -12.30 8.06
C GLN A 49 -5.71 -12.41 9.48
N THR A 50 -5.74 -11.31 10.24
CA THR A 50 -6.36 -11.28 11.58
C THR A 50 -7.83 -11.72 11.54
N ALA A 51 -8.58 -11.31 10.51
CA ALA A 51 -9.97 -11.71 10.33
C ALA A 51 -10.14 -13.21 10.01
N LYS A 52 -9.16 -13.86 9.37
CA LYS A 52 -9.16 -15.31 9.14
C LYS A 52 -8.87 -16.09 10.41
N ASP A 53 -7.89 -15.65 11.19
CA ASP A 53 -7.44 -16.35 12.40
C ASP A 53 -8.45 -16.23 13.57
N SER A 54 -9.38 -15.28 13.46
CA SER A 54 -10.48 -15.07 14.43
C SER A 54 -11.74 -15.90 14.14
N LYS A 55 -11.73 -16.75 13.10
CA LYS A 55 -12.82 -17.67 12.74
C LYS A 55 -12.44 -19.11 13.02
#